data_AF-U2YKB3-F1
#
_entry.id   AF-U2YKB3-F1
#
_cell.length_a   1.000
_cell.length_b   1.000
_cell.length_c   1.000
_cell.angle_alpha   90.00
_cell.angle_beta   90.00
_cell.angle_gamma   90.00
#
_symmetry.space_group_name_H-M   'P 1'
#
loop_
_entity.id
_entity.type
_entity.pdbx_description
1 polymer ?
#
loop_
_entity_poly.entity_id
_entity_poly.type
_entity_poly.pdbx_seq_one_letter_code
_entity_poly.pdbx_strand_id
1 'polypeptide(L)'
;MKKIVFAALASASALALTACGSSDNASENAQADTVEMPADEAITENVAEPAADANAATDAATPAADAEKKADDAAKTAEGDAADAAGAAAAAAAADAAAAAAN
;
A
#
# COMPACT_ATOMS: atom_id res chain seq x y z
N MET A 1 -13.88 23.53 -3.24
CA MET A 1 -14.11 23.17 -1.82
C MET A 1 -13.59 21.78 -1.41
N LYS A 2 -12.73 21.11 -2.22
CA LYS A 2 -12.22 19.74 -1.93
C LYS A 2 -10.92 19.72 -1.10
N LYS A 3 -10.26 20.88 -0.96
CA LYS A 3 -8.97 21.02 -0.27
C LYS A 3 -9.10 21.12 1.26
N ILE A 4 -10.31 21.42 1.76
CA ILE A 4 -10.58 21.59 3.20
C ILE A 4 -10.81 20.23 3.87
N VAL A 5 -11.30 19.23 3.12
CA VAL A 5 -11.54 17.87 3.62
C VAL A 5 -10.23 17.15 3.96
N PHE A 6 -9.19 17.34 3.15
CA PHE A 6 -7.86 16.76 3.40
C PHE A 6 -7.17 17.36 4.65
N ALA A 7 -7.36 18.66 4.91
CA ALA A 7 -6.80 19.32 6.08
C ALA A 7 -7.48 18.87 7.40
N ALA A 8 -8.77 18.54 7.34
CA ALA A 8 -9.51 18.04 8.51
C ALA A 8 -9.11 16.60 8.86
N LEU A 9 -8.89 15.73 7.87
CA LEU A 9 -8.51 14.33 8.10
C LEU A 9 -7.09 14.20 8.69
N ALA A 10 -6.15 15.05 8.25
CA ALA A 10 -4.78 15.07 8.77
C ALA A 10 -4.70 15.55 10.23
N SER A 11 -5.62 16.41 10.66
CA SER A 11 -5.68 16.90 12.04
C SER A 11 -6.29 15.84 12.99
N ALA A 12 -7.22 15.02 12.50
CA ALA A 12 -7.90 14.01 13.31
C ALA A 12 -6.97 12.83 13.70
N SER A 13 -6.01 12.46 12.84
CA SER A 13 -5.04 11.40 13.14
C SER A 13 -4.04 11.80 14.24
N ALA A 14 -3.68 13.09 14.34
CA ALA A 14 -2.81 13.59 15.40
C ALA A 14 -3.47 13.52 16.79
N LEU A 15 -4.79 13.76 16.88
CA LEU A 15 -5.52 13.66 18.16
C LEU A 15 -5.84 12.20 18.55
N ALA A 16 -5.90 11.28 17.59
CA ALA A 16 -6.14 9.86 17.87
C ALA A 16 -4.91 9.16 18.49
N LEU A 17 -3.68 9.60 18.15
CA LEU A 17 -2.46 9.04 18.74
C LEU A 17 -2.29 9.42 20.22
N THR A 18 -2.78 10.58 20.66
CA THR A 18 -2.66 10.98 22.08
C THR A 18 -3.66 10.27 22.99
N ALA A 19 -4.74 9.71 22.44
CA ALA A 19 -5.73 8.93 23.18
C ALA A 19 -5.33 7.44 23.34
N CYS A 20 -4.40 6.94 22.52
CA CYS A 20 -3.85 5.59 22.63
C CYS A 20 -2.54 5.52 23.46
N GLY A 21 -2.13 6.65 24.07
CA GLY A 21 -0.89 6.77 24.85
C GLY A 21 -1.08 6.86 26.36
N SER A 22 -2.31 6.74 26.88
CA SER A 22 -2.57 6.68 28.32
C SER A 22 -2.63 5.24 28.81
N SER A 23 -1.60 4.45 28.49
CA SER A 23 -1.40 3.14 29.09
C SER A 23 -0.87 3.34 30.50
N ASP A 24 -1.72 3.03 31.48
CA ASP A 24 -1.30 2.69 32.84
C ASP A 24 -0.07 1.76 32.74
N ASN A 25 0.97 2.03 33.55
CA ASN A 25 2.23 1.34 33.48
C ASN A 25 2.06 -0.10 33.99
N ALA A 26 1.63 -1.00 33.09
CA ALA A 26 1.44 -2.42 33.36
C ALA A 26 2.74 -3.18 33.68
N SER A 27 3.87 -2.46 33.84
CA SER A 27 5.16 -3.05 34.20
C SER A 27 5.33 -3.26 35.71
N GLU A 28 4.51 -2.67 36.58
CA GLU A 28 4.70 -2.78 38.04
C GLU A 28 4.14 -4.06 38.67
N ASN A 29 3.14 -4.72 38.06
CA ASN A 29 2.56 -5.97 38.59
C ASN A 29 3.04 -7.23 37.86
N ALA A 30 3.95 -7.10 36.90
CA ALA A 30 4.61 -8.21 36.24
C ALA A 30 6.05 -8.32 36.75
N GLN A 31 6.21 -8.61 38.05
CA GLN A 31 7.43 -9.31 38.45
C GLN A 31 7.35 -10.67 37.77
N ALA A 32 8.00 -10.77 36.61
CA ALA A 32 8.34 -12.06 36.05
C ALA A 32 9.19 -12.74 37.11
N ASP A 33 8.61 -13.69 37.84
CA ASP A 33 9.38 -14.80 38.37
C ASP A 33 10.21 -15.27 37.17
N THR A 34 11.51 -14.97 37.19
CA THR A 34 12.42 -15.47 36.18
C THR A 34 12.32 -16.97 36.35
N VAL A 35 11.53 -17.59 35.47
CA VAL A 35 11.44 -19.03 35.37
C VAL A 35 12.85 -19.42 35.02
N GLU A 36 13.59 -19.87 36.03
CA GLU A 36 14.82 -20.65 35.94
C GLU A 36 14.48 -22.00 35.27
N MET A 37 13.85 -21.92 34.10
CA MET A 37 13.84 -22.98 33.11
C MET A 37 14.85 -22.49 32.08
N PRO A 38 16.14 -22.88 32.23
CA PRO A 38 17.18 -22.57 31.27
C PRO A 38 16.63 -22.67 29.85
N ALA A 39 16.70 -21.57 29.10
CA ALA A 39 16.28 -21.55 27.70
C ALA A 39 16.97 -22.67 26.88
N ASP A 40 18.11 -23.17 27.38
CA ASP A 40 18.89 -24.26 26.82
C ASP A 40 18.19 -25.63 26.89
N GLU A 41 17.33 -25.89 27.87
CA GLU A 41 16.58 -27.16 27.98
C GLU A 41 15.45 -27.25 26.96
N ALA A 42 14.88 -26.12 26.53
CA ALA A 42 13.87 -26.07 25.48
C ALA A 42 14.45 -26.28 24.06
N ILE A 43 15.76 -26.07 23.87
CA ILE A 43 16.44 -26.18 22.56
C ILE A 43 17.08 -27.57 22.35
N THR A 44 17.12 -28.42 23.39
CA THR A 44 17.72 -29.77 23.29
C THR A 44 16.82 -30.77 22.54
N GLU A 45 15.53 -30.45 22.38
CA GLU A 45 14.61 -31.19 21.51
C GLU A 45 15.06 -31.01 20.05
N ASN A 46 15.28 -32.10 19.32
CA ASN A 46 15.50 -32.07 17.87
C ASN A 46 14.22 -31.58 17.19
N VAL A 47 14.02 -30.26 17.17
CA VAL A 47 12.91 -29.61 16.46
C VAL A 47 13.09 -29.95 15.00
N ALA A 48 12.14 -30.69 14.45
CA ALA A 48 12.13 -30.99 13.03
C ALA A 48 12.19 -29.67 12.25
N GLU A 49 13.11 -29.58 11.31
CA GLU A 49 13.15 -28.43 10.39
C GLU A 49 11.76 -28.29 9.75
N PRO A 50 11.24 -27.05 9.64
CA PRO A 50 9.98 -26.82 8.94
C PRO A 50 10.04 -27.47 7.56
N ALA A 51 9.04 -28.29 7.25
CA ALA A 51 8.96 -28.94 5.95
C ALA A 51 8.90 -27.86 4.85
N ALA A 52 9.67 -28.05 3.79
CA ALA A 52 9.60 -27.19 2.62
C ALA A 52 8.19 -27.24 2.02
N ASP A 53 7.66 -26.07 1.67
CA ASP A 53 6.37 -25.97 1.00
C ASP A 53 6.51 -26.42 -0.46
N ALA A 54 5.84 -27.52 -0.80
CA ALA A 54 5.83 -28.09 -2.15
C ALA A 54 5.18 -27.16 -3.19
N ASN A 55 4.37 -26.19 -2.77
CA ASN A 55 3.66 -25.27 -3.65
C ASN A 55 4.29 -23.87 -3.72
N ALA A 56 5.40 -23.61 -3.01
CA ALA A 56 6.01 -22.29 -2.93
C ALA A 56 6.24 -21.62 -4.31
N ALA A 57 6.62 -22.41 -5.32
CA ALA A 57 6.82 -21.91 -6.68
C ALA A 57 5.51 -21.53 -7.39
N THR A 58 4.45 -22.34 -7.23
CA THR A 58 3.14 -22.11 -7.85
C THR A 58 2.41 -20.93 -7.19
N ASP A 59 2.52 -20.83 -5.86
CA ASP A 59 1.95 -19.74 -5.07
C ASP A 59 2.57 -18.39 -5.43
N ALA A 60 3.86 -18.38 -5.79
CA ALA A 60 4.53 -17.18 -6.29
C ALA A 60 4.21 -16.87 -7.77
N ALA A 61 4.00 -17.89 -8.61
CA ALA A 61 3.81 -17.72 -10.05
C ALA A 61 2.46 -17.07 -10.41
N THR A 62 1.38 -17.42 -9.70
CA THR A 62 0.03 -16.89 -9.97
C THR A 62 -0.07 -15.36 -9.81
N PRO A 63 0.32 -14.76 -8.66
CA PRO A 63 0.26 -13.32 -8.49
C PRO A 63 1.23 -12.57 -9.42
N ALA A 64 2.36 -13.18 -9.81
CA ALA A 64 3.29 -12.59 -10.77
C ALA A 64 2.67 -12.44 -12.17
N ALA A 65 2.02 -13.50 -12.66
CA ALA A 65 1.33 -13.46 -13.96
C ALA A 65 0.17 -12.45 -13.97
N ASP A 66 -0.60 -12.38 -12.88
CA ASP A 66 -1.68 -11.39 -12.73
C ASP A 66 -1.15 -9.95 -12.70
N ALA A 67 0.00 -9.73 -12.06
CA ALA A 67 0.63 -8.41 -12.01
C ALA A 67 1.14 -7.97 -13.39
N GLU A 68 1.78 -8.86 -14.15
CA GLU A 68 2.19 -8.59 -15.54
C GLU A 68 1.00 -8.22 -16.42
N LYS A 69 -0.09 -9.00 -16.35
CA LYS A 69 -1.29 -8.72 -17.14
C LYS A 69 -1.90 -7.37 -16.80
N LYS A 70 -1.99 -7.04 -15.51
CA LYS A 70 -2.52 -5.73 -15.06
C LYS A 70 -1.62 -4.58 -15.52
N ALA A 71 -0.31 -4.76 -15.52
CA ALA A 71 0.63 -3.74 -15.99
C ALA A 71 0.47 -3.49 -17.49
N ASP A 72 0.32 -4.55 -18.29
CA ASP A 72 0.08 -4.45 -19.73
C ASP A 72 -1.26 -3.79 -20.07
N ASP A 73 -2.33 -4.18 -19.38
CA ASP A 73 -3.66 -3.56 -19.53
C ASP A 73 -3.61 -2.06 -19.16
N ALA A 74 -2.92 -1.70 -18.08
CA ALA A 74 -2.75 -0.31 -17.66
C ALA A 74 -1.94 0.52 -18.66
N ALA A 75 -0.89 -0.05 -19.25
CA ALA A 75 -0.09 0.61 -20.28
C ALA A 75 -0.94 0.93 -21.52
N LYS A 76 -1.74 -0.03 -21.99
CA LYS A 76 -2.65 0.17 -23.13
C LYS A 76 -3.71 1.23 -22.86
N THR A 77 -4.28 1.26 -21.65
CA THR A 77 -5.22 2.32 -21.27
C THR A 77 -4.53 3.68 -21.28
N ALA A 78 -3.33 3.80 -20.70
CA ALA A 78 -2.60 5.07 -20.68
C ALA A 78 -2.25 5.56 -22.09
N GLU A 79 -1.89 4.67 -23.01
CA GLU A 79 -1.67 5.01 -24.42
C GLU A 79 -2.93 5.54 -25.10
N GLY A 80 -4.08 4.90 -24.87
CA GLY A 80 -5.38 5.37 -25.37
C GLY A 80 -5.75 6.74 -24.82
N ASP A 81 -5.67 6.92 -23.50
CA ASP A 81 -5.98 8.19 -22.83
C ASP A 81 -5.08 9.33 -23.33
N ALA A 82 -3.80 9.05 -23.57
CA ALA A 82 -2.86 10.03 -24.11
C ALA A 82 -3.20 10.44 -25.55
N ALA A 83 -3.60 9.48 -26.39
CA ALA A 83 -4.03 9.75 -27.76
C ALA A 83 -5.31 10.59 -27.80
N ASP A 84 -6.30 10.27 -26.95
CA ASP A 84 -7.55 11.02 -26.83
C ASP A 84 -7.32 12.44 -26.33
N ALA A 85 -6.46 12.61 -25.33
CA ALA A 85 -6.08 13.94 -24.82
C ALA A 85 -5.37 14.78 -25.89
N ALA A 86 -4.45 14.18 -26.66
CA ALA A 86 -3.77 14.87 -27.76
C ALA A 86 -4.75 15.28 -28.87
N GLY A 87 -5.70 14.41 -29.22
CA GLY A 87 -6.76 14.71 -30.18
C GLY A 87 -7.65 15.87 -29.73
N ALA A 88 -8.09 15.85 -28.48
CA ALA A 88 -8.90 16.93 -27.89
C ALA A 88 -8.15 18.27 -27.86
N ALA A 89 -6.86 18.25 -27.50
CA ALA A 89 -6.03 19.45 -27.49
C ALA A 89 -5.85 20.04 -28.90
N ALA A 90 -5.64 19.20 -29.92
CA ALA A 90 -5.52 19.63 -31.31
C ALA A 90 -6.83 20.25 -31.83
N ALA A 91 -7.97 19.65 -31.49
CA ALA A 91 -9.29 20.17 -31.85
C ALA A 91 -9.57 21.53 -31.20
N ALA A 92 -9.22 21.71 -29.92
CA ALA A 92 -9.34 22.98 -29.22
C ALA A 92 -8.46 24.06 -29.86
N ALA A 93 -7.20 23.75 -30.17
CA ALA A 93 -6.29 24.69 -30.83
C ALA A 93 -6.80 25.12 -32.23
N ALA A 94 -7.39 24.20 -32.99
CA ALA A 94 -7.99 24.51 -34.28
C ALA A 94 -9.22 25.43 -34.15
N ALA A 95 -10.04 25.22 -33.11
CA ALA A 95 -11.20 26.07 -32.83
C ALA A 95 -10.77 27.50 -32.42
N ASP A 96 -9.76 27.64 -31.57
CA ASP A 96 -9.18 28.93 -31.19
C ASP A 96 -8.61 29.68 -32.41
N ALA A 97 -7.87 28.99 -33.29
CA ALA A 97 -7.33 29.58 -34.51
C ALA A 97 -8.44 30.07 -35.47
N ALA A 98 -9.55 29.32 -35.59
CA ALA A 98 -10.70 29.72 -36.39
C ALA A 98 -11.41 30.95 -35.80
N ALA A 99 -11.53 31.03 -34.47
CA ALA A 99 -12.11 32.19 -33.80
C ALA A 99 -11.24 33.46 -33.92
N ALA A 100 -9.91 33.29 -33.91
CA ALA A 100 -8.96 34.39 -34.10
C ALA A 100 -9.00 34.95 -35.53
N ALA A 101 -9.25 34.11 -36.55
CA ALA A 101 -9.35 34.54 -37.94
C ALA A 101 -10.68 35.23 -38.30
N ALA A 102 -11.69 35.14 -37.42
CA ALA A 102 -13.02 35.71 -37.63
C ALA A 102 -13.23 37.08 -36.97
N ASN A 103 -12.22 37.61 -36.26
CA ASN A 103 -12.19 38.94 -35.64
C ASN A 103 -11.14 39.83 -36.31
#